data_AF-A0A3P3Q398-F1
#
_entry.id   AF-A0A3P3Q398-F1
#
_cell.length_a   1.000
_cell.length_b   1.000
_cell.length_c   1.000
_cell.angle_alpha   90.00
_cell.angle_beta   90.00
_cell.angle_gamma   90.00
#
_symmetry.space_group_name_H-M   'P 1'
#
loop_
_entity.id
_entity.type
_entity.pdbx_description
1 polymer ?
#
loop_
_entity_poly.entity_id
_entity_poly.type
_entity_poly.pdbx_seq_one_letter_code
_entity_poly.pdbx_strand_id
1 'polypeptide(L)'
;MQKTRFYQLNKPQLSDFANIEEAINPSMDIIDSKLKELSDGKVSANDGAIADVKLPPAWVEQMAISDLNQIEAKRSIKGILSALIGGLKFVHAFFKQTRTIKVTAASFSSTAPYTLRVAVSGMKATDTPVISHFLPSNVTDIGVIKASWKAYSCIDKIETDDGGILIKCFRKKPQQDIWLMAKGG
;
A
#
# COMPACT_ATOMS: atom_id res chain seq x y z
N MET A 1 52.19 -10.23 -10.32
CA MET A 1 50.88 -10.21 -9.66
C MET A 1 49.77 -10.52 -10.67
N GLN A 2 49.19 -11.72 -10.63
CA GLN A 2 48.00 -12.05 -11.43
C GLN A 2 46.75 -11.55 -10.72
N LYS A 3 45.71 -11.14 -11.47
CA LYS A 3 44.44 -10.65 -10.90
C LYS A 3 43.30 -11.64 -11.10
N THR A 4 42.27 -11.60 -10.25
CA THR A 4 41.03 -12.36 -10.46
C THR A 4 40.25 -11.80 -11.66
N ARG A 5 39.53 -12.67 -12.35
CA ARG A 5 38.91 -12.38 -13.66
C ARG A 5 37.83 -11.29 -13.60
N PHE A 6 37.06 -11.23 -12.52
CA PHE A 6 35.87 -10.37 -12.44
C PHE A 6 36.07 -9.16 -11.52
N TYR A 7 36.77 -9.34 -10.39
CA TYR A 7 36.94 -8.30 -9.38
C TYR A 7 38.36 -7.76 -9.30
N GLN A 8 39.24 -8.22 -10.19
CA GLN A 8 40.62 -7.74 -10.35
C GLN A 8 41.45 -7.77 -9.05
N LEU A 9 41.08 -8.64 -8.11
CA LEU A 9 41.78 -8.82 -6.83
C LEU A 9 43.12 -9.49 -7.08
N ASN A 10 44.14 -9.11 -6.31
CA ASN A 10 45.46 -9.70 -6.46
C ASN A 10 45.44 -11.18 -6.03
N LYS A 11 45.87 -12.08 -6.92
CA LYS A 11 46.06 -13.49 -6.59
C LYS A 11 47.41 -13.66 -5.90
N PRO A 12 47.47 -14.38 -4.77
CA PRO A 12 48.75 -14.70 -4.15
C PRO A 12 49.59 -15.58 -5.09
N GLN A 13 50.87 -15.24 -5.27
CA GLN A 13 51.83 -16.07 -6.02
C GLN A 13 52.76 -16.81 -5.05
N LEU A 14 53.29 -17.97 -5.45
CA LEU A 14 54.18 -18.81 -4.62
C LEU A 14 55.46 -18.06 -4.19
N SER A 15 55.88 -17.05 -4.95
CA SER A 15 57.05 -16.21 -4.69
C SER A 15 56.74 -14.93 -3.90
N ASP A 16 55.48 -14.65 -3.61
CA ASP A 16 55.09 -13.45 -2.87
C ASP A 16 55.26 -13.71 -1.37
N PHE A 17 56.21 -13.04 -0.73
CA PHE A 17 56.26 -12.95 0.73
C PHE A 17 55.10 -12.05 1.17
N ALA A 18 53.92 -12.65 1.39
CA ALA A 18 52.77 -11.92 1.89
C ALA A 18 52.99 -11.61 3.37
N ASN A 19 53.27 -10.34 3.70
CA ASN A 19 53.01 -9.85 5.04
C ASN A 19 51.49 -9.93 5.25
N ILE A 20 51.06 -10.87 6.09
CA ILE A 20 49.65 -11.21 6.31
C ILE A 20 48.88 -9.96 6.74
N GLU A 21 49.50 -9.14 7.57
CA GLU A 21 48.90 -7.92 8.12
C GLU A 21 48.69 -6.83 7.07
N GLU A 22 49.59 -6.69 6.09
CA GLU A 22 49.57 -5.57 5.15
C GLU A 22 48.85 -5.88 3.82
N ALA A 23 48.83 -7.15 3.39
CA ALA A 23 48.32 -7.51 2.06
C ALA A 23 47.02 -8.34 2.09
N ILE A 24 46.89 -9.25 3.07
CA ILE A 24 45.81 -10.25 3.09
C ILE A 24 44.63 -9.76 3.92
N ASN A 25 44.89 -9.30 5.15
CA ASN A 25 43.82 -8.87 6.08
C ASN A 25 42.94 -7.75 5.49
N PRO A 26 43.49 -6.66 4.91
CA PRO A 26 42.65 -5.59 4.36
C PRO A 26 41.78 -6.06 3.19
N SER A 27 42.29 -6.99 2.39
CA SER A 27 41.54 -7.54 1.26
C SER A 27 40.39 -8.43 1.72
N MET A 28 40.57 -9.18 2.81
CA MET A 28 39.52 -9.99 3.41
C MET A 28 38.41 -9.14 4.03
N ASP A 29 38.75 -8.06 4.73
CA ASP A 29 37.77 -7.14 5.31
C ASP A 29 36.90 -6.46 4.25
N ILE A 30 37.50 -6.11 3.11
CA ILE A 30 36.78 -5.56 1.95
C ILE A 30 35.81 -6.60 1.37
N ILE A 31 36.25 -7.87 1.24
CA ILE A 31 35.40 -8.93 0.71
C ILE A 31 34.23 -9.22 1.65
N ASP A 32 34.48 -9.31 2.95
CA ASP A 32 33.44 -9.56 3.97
C ASP A 32 32.38 -8.45 3.97
N SER A 33 32.83 -7.19 4.01
CA SER A 33 31.95 -6.02 3.93
C SER A 33 31.07 -6.05 2.68
N LYS A 34 31.63 -6.39 1.51
CA LYS A 34 30.88 -6.46 0.26
C LYS A 34 29.93 -7.66 0.17
N LEU A 35 30.27 -8.79 0.78
CA LEU A 35 29.36 -9.94 0.89
C LEU A 35 28.19 -9.62 1.81
N LYS A 36 28.42 -8.90 2.91
CA LYS A 36 27.37 -8.46 3.82
C LYS A 36 26.42 -7.46 3.17
N GLU A 37 26.96 -6.45 2.47
CA GLU A 37 26.16 -5.51 1.66
C GLU A 37 25.28 -6.24 0.63
N LEU A 38 25.80 -7.28 -0.04
CA LEU A 38 25.05 -8.07 -1.01
C LEU A 38 24.00 -8.99 -0.37
N SER A 39 24.28 -9.54 0.81
CA SER A 39 23.33 -10.33 1.59
C SER A 39 22.14 -9.46 2.01
N ASP A 40 22.42 -8.27 2.53
CA ASP A 40 21.40 -7.35 3.01
C ASP A 40 20.63 -6.68 1.86
N GLY A 41 21.22 -6.64 0.65
CA GLY A 41 20.59 -6.16 -0.59
C GLY A 41 19.70 -7.16 -1.33
N LYS A 42 19.58 -8.42 -0.88
CA LYS A 42 18.71 -9.42 -1.51
C LYS A 42 17.33 -9.42 -0.84
N VAL A 43 16.31 -9.13 -1.65
CA VAL A 43 14.90 -9.25 -1.29
C VAL A 43 14.62 -10.67 -0.78
N SER A 44 14.21 -10.82 0.49
CA SER A 44 13.75 -12.10 1.03
C SER A 44 12.50 -12.57 0.27
N ALA A 45 12.57 -13.74 -0.34
CA ALA A 45 11.46 -14.33 -1.09
C ALA A 45 10.32 -14.84 -0.19
N ASN A 46 10.50 -14.87 1.14
CA ASN A 46 9.65 -15.66 2.03
C ASN A 46 8.64 -14.87 2.86
N ASP A 47 8.77 -13.54 3.01
CA ASP A 47 7.94 -12.81 4.00
C ASP A 47 6.90 -11.86 3.42
N GLY A 48 6.85 -11.63 2.10
CA GLY A 48 5.83 -10.78 1.46
C GLY A 48 5.71 -9.35 2.04
N ALA A 49 6.62 -8.95 2.92
CA ALA A 49 6.66 -7.66 3.56
C ALA A 49 7.34 -6.68 2.60
N ILE A 50 6.54 -5.84 1.95
CA ILE A 50 7.02 -4.59 1.31
C ILE A 50 7.30 -3.57 2.43
N ALA A 51 8.15 -3.93 3.39
CA ALA A 51 8.62 -3.01 4.42
C ALA A 51 9.92 -2.40 3.89
N ASP A 52 9.88 -1.10 3.58
CA ASP A 52 11.03 -0.25 3.30
C ASP A 52 12.19 -0.92 2.57
N VAL A 53 11.96 -1.31 1.32
CA VAL A 53 13.06 -1.58 0.39
C VAL A 53 13.79 -0.25 0.18
N LYS A 54 14.80 0.03 1.01
CA LYS A 54 15.76 1.11 0.81
C LYS A 54 16.71 0.67 -0.28
N LEU A 55 16.27 0.80 -1.53
CA LEU A 55 17.14 0.65 -2.67
C LEU A 55 18.28 1.67 -2.55
N PRO A 56 19.52 1.31 -2.91
CA PRO A 56 20.64 2.24 -2.88
C PRO A 56 20.27 3.53 -3.61
N PRO A 57 20.62 4.73 -3.12
CA PRO A 57 20.28 6.01 -3.75
C PRO A 57 20.71 6.12 -5.22
N ALA A 58 21.72 5.33 -5.61
CA ALA A 58 22.19 5.22 -6.99
C ALA A 58 21.17 4.56 -7.95
N TRP A 59 20.25 3.74 -7.44
CA TRP A 59 19.33 2.93 -8.23
C TRP A 59 17.92 3.51 -8.34
N VAL A 60 17.50 4.33 -7.36
CA VAL A 60 16.15 4.91 -7.31
C VAL A 60 16.20 6.31 -6.72
N GLU A 61 15.41 7.21 -7.31
CA GLU A 61 15.17 8.55 -6.75
C GLU A 61 13.86 8.54 -5.94
N GLN A 62 13.82 9.25 -4.81
CA GLN A 62 12.57 9.45 -4.07
C GLN A 62 11.56 10.15 -4.98
N MET A 63 10.48 9.46 -5.32
CA MET A 63 9.44 9.97 -6.20
C MET A 63 8.07 9.61 -5.64
N ALA A 64 7.23 10.62 -5.44
CA ALA A 64 5.82 10.44 -5.14
C ALA A 64 5.06 10.37 -6.48
N ILE A 65 4.38 9.25 -6.73
CA ILE A 65 3.44 9.13 -7.85
C ILE A 65 2.03 9.22 -7.29
N SER A 66 1.25 10.14 -7.83
CA SER A 66 -0.17 10.30 -7.48
C SER A 66 -1.11 9.71 -8.54
N ASP A 67 -0.58 9.36 -9.72
CA ASP A 67 -1.35 8.85 -10.87
C ASP A 67 -0.49 7.93 -11.76
N LEU A 68 -1.05 6.80 -12.22
CA LEU A 68 -0.35 5.77 -13.01
C LEU A 68 0.18 6.28 -14.37
N ASN A 69 -0.45 7.29 -14.96
CA ASN A 69 -0.05 7.87 -16.25
C ASN A 69 1.31 8.61 -16.15
N GLN A 70 1.76 8.93 -14.94
CA GLN A 70 3.07 9.57 -14.71
C GLN A 70 4.26 8.61 -14.95
N ILE A 71 3.99 7.31 -15.11
CA ILE A 71 4.99 6.27 -15.42
C ILE A 71 5.45 6.35 -16.88
N GLU A 72 4.53 6.65 -17.81
CA GLU A 72 4.79 6.68 -19.25
C GLU A 72 5.66 7.87 -19.68
N ALA A 73 5.70 8.94 -18.88
CA ALA A 73 6.47 10.15 -19.18
C ALA A 73 7.99 9.99 -18.97
N LYS A 74 8.47 8.84 -18.48
CA LYS A 74 9.88 8.64 -18.09
C LYS A 74 10.71 8.06 -19.23
N ARG A 75 11.84 8.72 -19.56
CA ARG A 75 12.70 8.36 -20.71
C ARG A 75 13.96 7.56 -20.36
N SER A 76 14.31 7.42 -19.07
CA SER A 76 15.49 6.68 -18.62
C SER A 76 15.10 5.38 -17.90
N ILE A 77 15.93 4.33 -18.02
CA ILE A 77 15.71 3.03 -17.35
C ILE A 77 15.55 3.21 -15.83
N LYS A 78 16.37 4.08 -15.21
CA LYS A 78 16.28 4.45 -13.79
C LYS A 78 14.96 5.12 -13.44
N GLY A 79 14.48 6.03 -14.31
CA GLY A 79 13.21 6.73 -14.14
C GLY A 79 12.00 5.79 -14.28
N ILE A 80 12.03 4.87 -15.24
CA ILE A 80 10.98 3.87 -15.46
C ILE A 80 10.90 2.91 -14.27
N LEU A 81 12.04 2.39 -13.79
CA LEU A 81 12.07 1.49 -12.63
C LEU A 81 11.54 2.17 -11.36
N SER A 82 11.98 3.41 -11.09
CA SER A 82 11.51 4.21 -9.96
C SER A 82 10.00 4.46 -10.04
N ALA A 83 9.48 4.66 -11.24
CA ALA A 83 8.07 4.91 -11.48
C ALA A 83 7.20 3.66 -11.27
N LEU A 84 7.65 2.49 -11.72
CA LEU A 84 6.97 1.22 -11.45
C LEU A 84 6.89 0.91 -9.96
N ILE A 85 7.99 1.14 -9.22
CA ILE A 85 8.02 0.94 -7.76
C ILE A 85 7.05 1.91 -7.07
N GLY A 86 7.03 3.19 -7.46
CA GLY A 86 6.08 4.17 -6.93
C GLY A 86 4.64 3.80 -7.23
N GLY A 87 4.34 3.36 -8.45
CA GLY A 87 3.02 2.85 -8.86
C GLY A 87 2.58 1.64 -8.03
N LEU A 88 3.47 0.67 -7.80
CA LEU A 88 3.14 -0.50 -6.97
C LEU A 88 2.86 -0.12 -5.51
N LYS A 89 3.66 0.79 -4.94
CA LYS A 89 3.43 1.31 -3.59
C LYS A 89 2.09 2.05 -3.50
N PHE A 90 1.74 2.83 -4.51
CA PHE A 90 0.46 3.50 -4.61
C PHE A 90 -0.70 2.50 -4.63
N VAL A 91 -0.65 1.49 -5.50
CA VAL A 91 -1.68 0.44 -5.59
C VAL A 91 -1.82 -0.33 -4.27
N HIS A 92 -0.71 -0.66 -3.61
CA HIS A 92 -0.72 -1.33 -2.30
C HIS A 92 -1.37 -0.46 -1.22
N ALA A 93 -1.01 0.82 -1.15
CA ALA A 93 -1.58 1.77 -0.20
C ALA A 93 -3.10 1.96 -0.45
N PHE A 94 -3.50 2.03 -1.71
CA PHE A 94 -4.88 2.14 -2.14
C PHE A 94 -5.73 0.95 -1.67
N PHE A 95 -5.28 -0.30 -1.87
CA PHE A 95 -6.00 -1.49 -1.39
C PHE A 95 -6.03 -1.63 0.15
N LYS A 96 -5.07 -1.01 0.85
CA LYS A 96 -5.07 -0.95 2.32
C LYS A 96 -5.97 0.15 2.85
N GLN A 97 -6.23 1.20 2.08
CA GLN A 97 -7.02 2.33 2.55
C GLN A 97 -8.44 1.88 2.88
N THR A 98 -8.91 2.27 4.06
CA THR A 98 -10.30 2.13 4.48
C THR A 98 -10.84 3.51 4.81
N ARG A 99 -12.08 3.76 4.41
CA ARG A 99 -12.78 5.02 4.67
C ARG A 99 -14.02 4.71 5.50
N THR A 100 -14.14 5.33 6.66
CA THR A 100 -15.32 5.22 7.52
C THR A 100 -16.35 6.26 7.09
N ILE A 101 -17.59 5.83 6.88
CA ILE A 101 -18.68 6.66 6.36
C ILE A 101 -19.80 6.67 7.40
N LYS A 102 -20.15 7.86 7.89
CA LYS A 102 -21.31 8.03 8.78
C LYS A 102 -22.59 8.12 7.95
N VAL A 103 -23.58 7.29 8.28
CA VAL A 103 -24.89 7.29 7.65
C VAL A 103 -25.91 7.79 8.68
N THR A 104 -26.43 8.97 8.45
CA THR A 104 -27.44 9.59 9.32
C THR A 104 -28.84 9.13 8.91
N ALA A 105 -29.54 8.42 9.79
CA ALA A 105 -30.85 7.85 9.51
C ALA A 105 -31.90 8.93 9.16
N ALA A 106 -31.83 10.07 9.84
CA ALA A 106 -32.76 11.18 9.60
C ALA A 106 -32.67 11.73 8.17
N SER A 107 -31.49 11.67 7.53
CA SER A 107 -31.20 12.29 6.24
C SER A 107 -31.72 11.53 5.03
N PHE A 108 -32.25 10.32 5.20
CA PHE A 108 -32.91 9.61 4.09
C PHE A 108 -34.18 10.34 3.65
N SER A 109 -34.51 10.24 2.36
CA SER A 109 -35.80 10.69 1.82
C SER A 109 -37.00 10.12 2.59
N SER A 110 -38.17 10.71 2.41
CA SER A 110 -39.41 10.33 3.10
C SER A 110 -40.21 9.25 2.38
N THR A 111 -39.93 9.00 1.11
CA THR A 111 -40.65 8.03 0.27
C THR A 111 -39.72 6.96 -0.28
N ALA A 112 -40.25 5.76 -0.51
CA ALA A 112 -39.50 4.67 -1.10
C ALA A 112 -39.28 4.90 -2.62
N PRO A 113 -38.10 4.57 -3.19
CA PRO A 113 -36.90 4.09 -2.48
C PRO A 113 -36.32 5.18 -1.58
N TYR A 114 -36.01 4.82 -0.34
CA TYR A 114 -35.40 5.73 0.62
C TYR A 114 -33.95 5.93 0.22
N THR A 115 -33.58 7.16 -0.13
CA THR A 115 -32.24 7.47 -0.63
C THR A 115 -31.50 8.45 0.28
N LEU A 116 -30.19 8.27 0.36
CA LEU A 116 -29.28 9.20 1.03
C LEU A 116 -27.97 9.28 0.25
N ARG A 117 -27.57 10.51 -0.07
CA ARG A 117 -26.26 10.81 -0.65
C ARG A 117 -25.30 11.20 0.46
N VAL A 118 -24.17 10.50 0.57
CA VAL A 118 -23.10 10.81 1.55
C VAL A 118 -21.82 11.17 0.81
N ALA A 119 -21.28 12.36 1.06
CA ALA A 119 -20.01 12.78 0.50
C ALA A 119 -18.86 11.95 1.06
N VAL A 120 -18.00 11.42 0.18
CA VAL A 120 -16.80 10.66 0.52
C VAL A 120 -15.66 11.17 -0.35
N SER A 121 -14.68 11.82 0.29
CA SER A 121 -13.53 12.39 -0.41
C SER A 121 -12.78 11.31 -1.20
N GLY A 122 -12.45 11.63 -2.45
CA GLY A 122 -11.67 10.76 -3.33
C GLY A 122 -12.43 9.57 -3.93
N MET A 123 -13.75 9.47 -3.74
CA MET A 123 -14.57 8.47 -4.43
C MET A 123 -14.91 8.98 -5.85
N LYS A 124 -14.90 8.08 -6.83
CA LYS A 124 -15.30 8.30 -8.22
C LYS A 124 -16.46 7.39 -8.59
N ALA A 125 -17.23 7.78 -9.61
CA ALA A 125 -18.30 6.94 -10.16
C ALA A 125 -17.81 5.59 -10.71
N THR A 126 -16.53 5.48 -11.07
CA THR A 126 -15.92 4.24 -11.57
C THR A 126 -15.51 3.27 -10.46
N ASP A 127 -15.51 3.71 -9.20
CA ASP A 127 -14.99 2.91 -8.11
C ASP A 127 -15.98 1.82 -7.71
N THR A 128 -15.45 0.65 -7.36
CA THR A 128 -16.22 -0.51 -6.90
C THR A 128 -15.76 -0.92 -5.48
N PRO A 129 -15.96 -0.05 -4.47
CA PRO A 129 -15.53 -0.34 -3.11
C PRO A 129 -16.31 -1.52 -2.52
N VAL A 130 -15.64 -2.30 -1.68
CA VAL A 130 -16.34 -3.25 -0.80
C VAL A 130 -16.81 -2.48 0.42
N ILE A 131 -18.12 -2.40 0.60
CA ILE A 131 -18.75 -1.68 1.71
C ILE A 131 -19.26 -2.69 2.73
N SER A 132 -18.82 -2.54 3.98
CA SER A 132 -19.24 -3.38 5.10
C SER A 132 -19.79 -2.54 6.25
N HIS A 133 -20.55 -3.19 7.12
CA HIS A 133 -20.90 -2.62 8.42
C HIS A 133 -19.63 -2.35 9.24
N PHE A 134 -19.60 -1.22 9.95
CA PHE A 134 -18.54 -0.84 10.87
C PHE A 134 -19.12 -0.54 12.25
N LEU A 135 -18.57 -1.18 13.27
CA LEU A 135 -18.89 -0.89 14.67
C LEU A 135 -17.70 -0.14 15.28
N PRO A 136 -17.86 1.14 15.65
CA PRO A 136 -16.83 1.86 16.39
C PRO A 136 -16.48 1.14 17.70
N SER A 137 -15.19 1.07 18.05
CA SER A 137 -14.70 0.30 19.21
C SER A 137 -15.26 0.74 20.57
N ASN A 138 -15.79 1.97 20.65
CA ASN A 138 -16.41 2.52 21.85
C ASN A 138 -17.88 2.10 22.02
N VAL A 139 -18.49 1.41 21.06
CA VAL A 139 -19.88 0.93 21.16
C VAL A 139 -19.90 -0.47 21.77
N THR A 140 -20.32 -0.55 23.03
CA THR A 140 -20.40 -1.80 23.80
C THR A 140 -21.83 -2.21 24.18
N ASP A 141 -22.79 -1.29 24.07
CA ASP A 141 -24.19 -1.57 24.38
C ASP A 141 -24.82 -2.55 23.38
N ILE A 142 -25.37 -3.65 23.90
CA ILE A 142 -25.95 -4.74 23.10
C ILE A 142 -27.16 -4.26 22.30
N GLY A 143 -27.97 -3.36 22.86
CA GLY A 143 -29.14 -2.78 22.20
C GLY A 143 -28.73 -1.96 20.97
N VAL A 144 -27.74 -1.08 21.13
CA VAL A 144 -27.16 -0.26 20.06
C VAL A 144 -26.51 -1.11 18.97
N ILE A 145 -25.79 -2.18 19.34
CA ILE A 145 -25.18 -3.10 18.37
C ILE A 145 -26.26 -3.79 17.53
N LYS A 146 -27.28 -4.37 18.18
CA LYS A 146 -28.41 -5.03 17.48
C LYS A 146 -29.17 -4.05 16.58
N ALA A 147 -29.40 -2.83 17.04
CA ALA A 147 -30.07 -1.80 16.26
C ALA A 147 -29.22 -1.36 15.05
N SER A 148 -27.90 -1.28 15.19
CA SER A 148 -26.98 -0.97 14.10
C SER A 148 -27.02 -2.04 13.01
N TRP A 149 -27.01 -3.32 13.38
CA TRP A 149 -27.18 -4.43 12.43
C TRP A 149 -28.53 -4.38 11.69
N LYS A 150 -29.62 -4.05 12.39
CA LYS A 150 -30.95 -3.88 11.77
C LYS A 150 -30.98 -2.71 10.79
N ALA A 151 -30.35 -1.60 11.15
CA ALA A 151 -30.24 -0.42 10.28
C ALA A 151 -29.38 -0.72 9.05
N TYR A 152 -28.26 -1.44 9.20
CA TYR A 152 -27.42 -1.89 8.08
C TYR A 152 -28.19 -2.82 7.13
N SER A 153 -28.98 -3.76 7.67
CA SER A 153 -29.80 -4.70 6.89
C SER A 153 -30.88 -4.04 6.03
N CYS A 154 -31.20 -2.76 6.28
CA CYS A 154 -32.11 -1.97 5.45
C CYS A 154 -31.48 -1.52 4.12
N ILE A 155 -30.15 -1.47 4.03
CA ILE A 155 -29.44 -1.06 2.81
C ILE A 155 -29.56 -2.18 1.78
N ASP A 156 -30.14 -1.86 0.63
CA ASP A 156 -30.35 -2.83 -0.45
C ASP A 156 -29.38 -2.60 -1.61
N LYS A 157 -29.01 -1.33 -1.89
CA LYS A 157 -28.05 -0.98 -2.95
C LYS A 157 -27.23 0.24 -2.57
N ILE A 158 -25.95 0.24 -2.95
CA ILE A 158 -25.09 1.42 -2.90
C ILE A 158 -24.53 1.65 -4.31
N GLU A 159 -24.59 2.88 -4.77
CA GLU A 159 -23.99 3.34 -6.01
C GLU A 159 -22.90 4.36 -5.68
N THR A 160 -21.77 4.30 -6.38
CA THR A 160 -20.70 5.30 -6.29
C THR A 160 -20.94 6.41 -7.30
N ASP A 161 -20.53 7.61 -6.93
CA ASP A 161 -20.52 8.78 -7.82
C ASP A 161 -19.36 9.69 -7.47
N ASP A 162 -19.09 10.68 -8.32
CA ASP A 162 -17.95 11.56 -8.14
C ASP A 162 -18.11 12.38 -6.84
N GLY A 163 -17.25 12.09 -5.87
CA GLY A 163 -17.28 12.68 -4.54
C GLY A 163 -18.16 11.95 -3.52
N GLY A 164 -18.68 10.75 -3.79
CA GLY A 164 -19.14 9.86 -2.72
C GLY A 164 -20.04 8.69 -3.11
N ILE A 165 -21.05 8.43 -2.28
CA ILE A 165 -21.94 7.28 -2.44
C ILE A 165 -23.41 7.63 -2.28
N LEU A 166 -24.26 7.00 -3.08
CA LEU A 166 -25.71 7.03 -3.01
C LEU A 166 -26.22 5.70 -2.42
N ILE A 167 -26.80 5.77 -1.23
CA ILE A 167 -27.37 4.63 -0.51
C ILE A 167 -28.87 4.56 -0.85
N LYS A 168 -29.36 3.37 -1.21
CA LYS A 168 -30.76 3.10 -1.51
C LYS A 168 -31.30 1.96 -0.65
N CYS A 169 -32.43 2.22 -0.01
CA CYS A 169 -33.20 1.23 0.75
C CYS A 169 -34.59 1.13 0.12
N PHE A 170 -34.92 -0.01 -0.46
CA PHE A 170 -36.22 -0.26 -1.11
C PHE A 170 -37.26 -0.78 -0.11
N ARG A 171 -36.82 -1.51 0.91
CA ARG A 171 -37.74 -2.17 1.86
C ARG A 171 -38.11 -1.30 3.05
N LYS A 172 -37.11 -0.77 3.76
CA LYS A 172 -37.32 -0.02 5.01
C LYS A 172 -36.25 1.07 5.18
N LYS A 173 -36.62 2.18 5.81
CA LYS A 173 -35.69 3.23 6.22
C LYS A 173 -34.96 2.85 7.51
N PRO A 174 -33.62 2.99 7.60
CA PRO A 174 -32.88 2.88 8.85
C PRO A 174 -33.49 3.77 9.94
N GLN A 175 -33.58 3.27 11.17
CA GLN A 175 -34.15 4.02 12.31
C GLN A 175 -33.07 4.57 13.26
N GLN A 176 -31.80 4.22 13.02
CA GLN A 176 -30.66 4.63 13.80
C GLN A 176 -29.50 4.95 12.86
N ASP A 177 -28.69 5.93 13.25
CA ASP A 177 -27.41 6.21 12.61
C ASP A 177 -26.49 4.99 12.68
N ILE A 178 -25.77 4.75 11.58
CA ILE A 178 -24.81 3.65 11.46
C ILE A 178 -23.52 4.13 10.82
N TRP A 179 -22.48 3.32 10.99
CA TRP A 179 -21.21 3.52 10.34
C TRP A 179 -20.95 2.41 9.33
N LEU A 180 -20.46 2.80 8.16
CA LEU A 180 -20.01 1.90 7.12
C LEU A 180 -18.50 2.04 6.98
N MET A 181 -17.86 0.98 6.50
CA MET A 181 -16.47 1.01 6.07
C MET A 181 -16.41 0.66 4.59
N ALA A 182 -15.83 1.54 3.79
CA ALA A 182 -15.49 1.29 2.40
C ALA A 182 -14.01 0.90 2.31
N LYS A 183 -13.72 -0.24 1.67
CA LYS A 183 -12.37 -0.72 1.38
C LYS A 183 -12.14 -0.77 -0.13
N GLY A 184 -11.03 -0.19 -0.58
CA GLY A 184 -10.80 0.09 -1.99
C GLY A 184 -11.69 1.24 -2.48
N GLY A 185 -11.29 1.90 -3.57
CA GLY A 185 -11.99 3.06 -4.13
C GLY A 185 -11.09 4.28 -4.27
#